data_AF-A0A0G1SWC7-F1
#
_entry.id   AF-A0A0G1SWC7-F1
#
_cell.length_a   1.000
_cell.length_b   1.000
_cell.length_c   1.000
_cell.angle_alpha   90.00
_cell.angle_beta   90.00
_cell.angle_gamma   90.00
#
_symmetry.space_group_name_H-M   'P 1'
#
loop_
_entity.id
_entity.type
_entity.pdbx_description
1 polymer ?
#
loop_
_entity_poly.entity_id
_entity_poly.type
_entity_poly.pdbx_seq_one_letter_code
_entity_poly.pdbx_strand_id
1 'polypeptide(L)'
;MKLKSNLTIITLNQPGISDFSAARNAELAKVKTDWVLFVDSDEKITPALKDEIIGVCNQASSPYGAYFIPRLDTFQGRALHHGETGHAKFIRLARRDWGKWTRPVHEVWLVRRSLGVGGVGDDRVGELKNPLLHTPHPSISSFLTKINQYSTLEAQYRYTQGVKSSLFKILVYPLAKFKLNYLFRFGFLDGVPGAIMAIMMSFHSYLTWTKLYLLWHKK
;
A
#
# COMPACT_ATOMS: atom_id res chain seq x y z
N MET A 1 -6.13 30.88 -4.05
CA MET A 1 -5.00 30.21 -3.39
C MET A 1 -3.81 30.25 -4.34
N LYS A 2 -2.83 31.15 -4.13
CA LYS A 2 -1.63 31.21 -4.98
C LYS A 2 -0.80 29.95 -4.74
N LEU A 3 -0.67 29.09 -5.74
CA LEU A 3 0.19 27.90 -5.68
C LEU A 3 1.63 28.38 -5.43
N LYS A 4 2.30 27.81 -4.42
CA LYS A 4 3.72 28.10 -4.14
C LYS A 4 4.54 27.74 -5.39
N SER A 5 5.62 28.46 -5.65
CA SER A 5 6.51 28.35 -6.82
C SER A 5 7.15 26.97 -7.07
N ASN A 6 6.91 25.99 -6.20
CA ASN A 6 7.54 24.66 -6.21
C ASN A 6 6.52 23.52 -6.41
N LEU A 7 5.30 23.82 -6.87
CA LEU A 7 4.29 22.81 -7.15
C LEU A 7 4.16 22.57 -8.66
N THR A 8 4.40 21.34 -9.08
CA THR A 8 4.07 20.86 -10.43
C THR A 8 2.92 19.88 -10.32
N ILE A 9 1.83 20.14 -11.05
CA ILE A 9 0.69 19.22 -11.15
C ILE A 9 0.79 18.52 -12.49
N ILE A 10 0.87 17.18 -12.46
CA ILE A 10 0.88 16.34 -13.65
C ILE A 10 -0.43 15.57 -13.69
N THR A 11 -1.26 15.85 -14.69
CA THR A 11 -2.52 15.13 -14.92
C THR A 11 -2.27 13.99 -15.90
N LEU A 12 -2.46 12.76 -15.44
CA LEU A 12 -2.43 11.59 -16.31
C LEU A 12 -3.80 11.47 -17.01
N ASN A 13 -3.89 11.92 -18.25
CA ASN A 13 -5.10 11.82 -19.08
C ASN A 13 -5.31 10.39 -19.63
N GLN A 14 -5.23 9.39 -18.74
CA GLN A 14 -5.45 7.99 -19.08
C GLN A 14 -6.69 7.49 -18.33
N PRO A 15 -7.77 7.13 -19.03
CA PRO A 15 -8.94 6.55 -18.39
C PRO A 15 -8.58 5.18 -17.80
N GLY A 16 -8.91 4.96 -16.52
CA GLY A 16 -8.84 3.64 -15.89
C GLY A 16 -7.41 3.11 -15.63
N ILE A 17 -6.58 3.89 -14.93
CA ILE A 17 -5.27 3.40 -14.45
C ILE A 17 -5.49 2.11 -13.65
N SER A 18 -4.96 1.01 -14.19
CA SER A 18 -5.06 -0.34 -13.61
C SER A 18 -3.72 -0.86 -13.10
N ASP A 19 -2.62 -0.17 -13.43
CA ASP A 19 -1.28 -0.40 -12.91
C ASP A 19 -0.74 0.90 -12.28
N PHE A 20 -0.89 1.01 -10.96
CA PHE A 20 -0.42 2.17 -10.23
C PHE A 20 1.11 2.24 -10.15
N SER A 21 1.81 1.09 -10.12
CA SER A 21 3.26 1.04 -10.13
C SER A 21 3.84 1.62 -11.41
N ALA A 22 3.27 1.28 -12.56
CA ALA A 22 3.69 1.80 -13.86
C ALA A 22 3.59 3.33 -13.90
N ALA A 23 2.47 3.89 -13.41
CA ALA A 23 2.27 5.34 -13.31
C ALA A 23 3.31 5.98 -12.37
N ARG A 24 3.52 5.42 -11.17
CA ARG A 24 4.52 5.96 -10.23
C ARG A 24 5.94 5.91 -10.79
N ASN A 25 6.32 4.82 -11.46
CA ASN A 25 7.65 4.67 -12.04
C ASN A 25 7.89 5.65 -13.22
N ALA A 26 6.87 5.89 -14.05
CA ALA A 26 6.96 6.84 -15.15
C ALA A 26 7.22 8.28 -14.66
N GLU A 27 6.58 8.68 -13.57
CA GLU A 27 6.81 9.99 -12.96
C GLU A 27 8.12 10.04 -12.16
N LEU A 28 8.48 8.96 -11.45
CA LEU A 28 9.74 8.84 -10.73
C LEU A 28 10.95 9.07 -11.66
N ALA A 29 10.90 8.57 -12.90
CA ALA A 29 11.96 8.76 -13.89
C ALA A 29 12.22 10.24 -14.25
N LYS A 30 11.25 11.13 -14.00
CA LYS A 30 11.36 12.58 -14.27
C LYS A 30 11.86 13.37 -13.05
N VAL A 31 11.90 12.75 -11.86
CA VAL A 31 12.29 13.40 -10.62
C VAL A 31 13.80 13.63 -10.57
N LYS A 32 14.21 14.86 -10.24
CA LYS A 32 15.61 15.29 -10.19
C LYS A 32 16.19 15.35 -8.76
N THR A 33 15.34 15.30 -7.74
CA THR A 33 15.75 15.33 -6.33
C THR A 33 16.16 13.94 -5.86
N ASP A 34 17.11 13.86 -4.92
CA ASP A 34 17.62 12.58 -4.43
C ASP A 34 16.56 11.76 -3.71
N TRP A 35 15.85 12.40 -2.78
CA TRP A 35 14.79 11.78 -2.00
C TRP A 35 13.42 12.01 -2.63
N VAL A 36 12.60 10.96 -2.64
CA VAL A 36 11.23 10.97 -3.12
C VAL A 36 10.32 10.40 -2.05
N LEU A 37 9.30 11.17 -1.68
CA LEU A 37 8.23 10.74 -0.80
C LEU A 37 6.98 10.46 -1.64
N PHE A 38 6.46 9.25 -1.52
CA PHE A 38 5.19 8.84 -2.13
C PHE A 38 4.08 8.99 -1.10
N VAL A 39 2.98 9.65 -1.46
CA VAL A 39 1.83 9.88 -0.58
C VAL A 39 0.56 9.76 -1.42
N ASP A 40 -0.38 8.95 -0.97
CA ASP A 40 -1.69 8.80 -1.61
C ASP A 40 -2.64 9.94 -1.21
N SER A 41 -3.67 10.21 -2.02
CA SER A 41 -4.58 11.35 -1.79
C SER A 41 -5.43 11.23 -0.52
N ASP A 42 -5.54 10.04 0.05
CA ASP A 42 -6.21 9.74 1.31
C ASP A 42 -5.23 9.63 2.50
N GLU A 43 -3.94 9.95 2.31
CA GLU A 43 -2.88 9.97 3.31
C GLU A 43 -2.51 11.41 3.73
N LYS A 44 -2.12 11.61 5.00
CA LYS A 44 -1.74 12.91 5.56
C LYS A 44 -0.47 12.81 6.42
N ILE A 45 0.49 13.69 6.13
CA ILE A 45 1.73 13.85 6.89
C ILE A 45 1.45 14.67 8.15
N THR A 46 1.86 14.17 9.31
CA THR A 46 1.81 14.90 10.58
C THR A 46 2.99 15.87 10.68
N PRO A 47 2.90 16.95 11.49
CA PRO A 47 4.05 17.82 11.74
C PRO A 47 5.29 17.06 12.23
N ALA A 48 5.11 16.09 13.15
CA ALA A 48 6.19 15.26 13.66
C ALA A 48 6.83 14.39 12.57
N LEU A 49 6.04 13.75 11.71
CA LEU A 49 6.56 12.99 10.58
C LEU A 49 7.29 13.88 9.57
N LYS A 50 6.78 15.09 9.30
CA LYS A 50 7.46 16.05 8.44
C LYS A 50 8.85 16.38 8.97
N ASP A 51 8.96 16.72 10.25
CA ASP A 51 10.24 17.11 10.85
C ASP A 51 11.21 15.92 10.87
N GLU A 52 10.73 14.71 11.13
CA GLU A 52 11.50 13.48 11.04
C GLU A 52 12.02 13.21 9.61
N ILE A 53 11.17 13.35 8.58
CA ILE A 53 11.55 13.20 7.16
C ILE A 53 12.63 14.22 6.79
N ILE A 54 12.45 15.50 7.15
CA ILE A 54 13.45 16.54 6.88
C ILE A 54 14.77 16.20 7.57
N GLY A 55 14.71 15.72 8.81
CA GLY A 55 15.87 15.29 9.57
C GLY A 55 16.68 14.20 8.85
N VAL A 56 16.03 13.12 8.41
CA VAL A 56 16.73 12.02 7.72
C VAL A 56 17.23 12.40 6.33
N CYS A 57 16.50 13.25 5.60
CA CYS A 57 16.91 13.72 4.28
C CYS A 57 18.16 14.62 4.33
N ASN A 58 18.32 15.40 5.41
CA ASN A 58 19.44 16.32 5.59
C ASN A 58 20.69 15.66 6.21
N GLN A 59 20.64 14.38 6.54
CA GLN A 59 21.82 13.66 7.02
C GLN A 59 22.82 13.43 5.88
N ALA A 60 23.96 14.12 5.93
CA ALA A 60 25.01 14.10 4.91
C ALA A 60 25.52 12.69 4.55
N SER A 61 25.41 11.74 5.47
CA SER A 61 25.83 10.35 5.26
C SER A 61 24.78 9.37 5.78
N SER A 62 23.49 9.60 5.47
CA SER A 62 22.46 8.59 5.74
C SER A 62 22.83 7.30 4.98
N PRO A 63 23.02 6.18 5.70
CA PRO A 63 23.38 4.94 5.06
C PRO A 63 22.17 4.16 4.53
N TYR A 64 20.98 4.77 4.61
CA TYR A 64 19.73 4.18 4.18
C TYR A 64 19.40 4.68 2.78
N GLY A 65 18.96 3.78 1.90
CA GLY A 65 18.44 4.16 0.59
C GLY A 65 16.92 4.28 0.56
N ALA A 66 16.23 3.79 1.60
CA ALA A 66 14.80 3.96 1.78
C ALA A 66 14.42 3.90 3.26
N TYR A 67 13.20 4.34 3.57
CA TYR A 67 12.62 4.28 4.91
C TYR A 67 11.20 3.71 4.87
N PHE A 68 10.94 2.77 5.77
CA PHE A 68 9.60 2.44 6.19
C PHE A 68 8.98 3.60 6.96
N ILE A 69 7.76 3.94 6.62
CA ILE A 69 6.93 4.88 7.38
C ILE A 69 5.75 4.07 7.95
N PRO A 70 5.56 4.06 9.28
CA PRO A 70 4.37 3.49 9.90
C PRO A 70 3.12 4.17 9.34
N ARG A 71 2.02 3.42 9.21
CA ARG A 71 0.74 3.96 8.78
C ARG A 71 -0.28 3.76 9.90
N LEU A 72 -1.00 4.83 10.24
CA LEU A 72 -2.10 4.78 11.19
C LEU A 72 -3.41 4.94 10.42
N ASP A 73 -4.09 3.81 10.22
CA ASP A 73 -5.36 3.78 9.52
C ASP A 73 -6.48 4.24 10.47
N THR A 74 -7.39 5.03 9.94
CA THR A 74 -8.61 5.43 10.65
C THR A 74 -9.84 5.03 9.85
N PHE A 75 -10.87 4.59 10.56
CA PHE A 75 -12.17 4.25 10.00
C PHE A 75 -13.26 4.93 10.81
N GLN A 76 -14.05 5.78 10.14
CA GLN A 76 -15.11 6.58 10.76
C GLN A 76 -14.66 7.33 12.03
N GLY A 77 -13.48 7.97 11.96
CA GLY A 77 -12.93 8.77 13.05
C GLY A 77 -12.28 7.97 14.19
N ARG A 78 -12.18 6.64 14.06
CA ARG A 78 -11.48 5.79 15.04
C ARG A 78 -10.18 5.27 14.43
N ALA A 79 -9.08 5.41 15.18
CA ALA A 79 -7.82 4.78 14.83
C ALA A 79 -7.90 3.26 15.00
N LEU A 80 -7.29 2.53 14.08
CA LEU A 80 -7.22 1.07 14.07
C LEU A 80 -5.82 0.66 14.53
N HIS A 81 -5.73 0.13 15.76
CA HIS A 81 -4.46 -0.27 16.36
C HIS A 81 -4.18 -1.77 16.23
N HIS A 82 -5.18 -2.53 15.79
CA HIS A 82 -5.13 -3.99 15.72
C HIS A 82 -5.52 -4.48 14.31
N GLY A 83 -5.62 -5.79 14.13
CA GLY A 83 -5.95 -6.38 12.84
C GLY A 83 -4.87 -6.21 11.78
N GLU A 84 -5.26 -6.21 10.50
CA GLU A 84 -4.33 -6.15 9.37
C GLU A 84 -3.57 -4.82 9.28
N THR A 85 -4.15 -3.74 9.79
CA THR A 85 -3.63 -2.37 9.68
C THR A 85 -2.85 -1.90 10.90
N GLY A 86 -3.01 -2.56 12.05
CA GLY A 86 -2.50 -2.07 13.35
C GLY A 86 -0.99 -1.83 13.44
N HIS A 87 -0.19 -2.57 12.66
CA HIS A 87 1.27 -2.41 12.59
C HIS A 87 1.76 -2.25 11.14
N ALA A 88 0.89 -1.70 10.27
CA ALA A 88 1.24 -1.51 8.88
C ALA A 88 2.36 -0.47 8.74
N LYS A 89 3.39 -0.81 7.96
CA LYS A 89 4.45 0.11 7.56
C LYS A 89 4.83 -0.17 6.12
N PHE A 90 5.10 0.90 5.37
CA PHE A 90 5.39 0.81 3.95
C PHE A 90 6.62 1.65 3.62
N ILE A 91 7.42 1.20 2.65
CA ILE A 91 8.45 2.05 2.08
C ILE A 91 7.74 3.18 1.31
N ARG A 92 7.85 4.40 1.83
CA ARG A 92 7.22 5.59 1.27
C ARG A 92 8.22 6.70 0.99
N LEU A 93 9.36 6.71 1.68
CA LEU A 93 10.49 7.59 1.42
C LEU A 93 11.65 6.77 0.86
N ALA A 94 12.10 7.07 -0.35
CA ALA A 94 13.21 6.35 -0.97
C ALA A 94 14.08 7.29 -1.80
N ARG A 95 15.36 6.94 -1.95
CA ARG A 95 16.23 7.55 -2.95
C ARG A 95 15.72 7.16 -4.34
N ARG A 96 15.66 8.12 -5.26
CA ARG A 96 15.01 7.96 -6.57
C ARG A 96 15.58 6.80 -7.40
N ASP A 97 16.85 6.46 -7.21
CA ASP A 97 17.60 5.46 -7.97
C ASP A 97 17.78 4.12 -7.22
N TRP A 98 17.15 3.99 -6.06
CA TRP A 98 17.37 2.87 -5.13
C TRP A 98 16.31 1.75 -5.23
N GLY A 99 15.36 1.87 -6.15
CA GLY A 99 14.36 0.84 -6.40
C GLY A 99 13.30 1.27 -7.42
N LYS A 100 12.25 0.45 -7.52
CA LYS A 100 11.08 0.74 -8.36
C LYS A 100 9.81 0.15 -7.75
N TRP A 101 8.66 0.73 -8.07
CA TRP A 101 7.37 0.16 -7.72
C TRP A 101 7.06 -1.08 -8.55
N THR A 102 6.43 -2.07 -7.93
CA THR A 102 6.02 -3.32 -8.57
C THR A 102 4.61 -3.71 -8.12
N ARG A 103 3.96 -4.55 -8.95
CA ARG A 103 2.55 -4.97 -8.86
C ARG A 103 1.58 -3.87 -9.27
N PRO A 104 0.49 -4.21 -10.00
CA PRO A 104 -0.47 -3.23 -10.47
C PRO A 104 -1.30 -2.61 -9.33
N VAL A 105 -1.52 -3.36 -8.26
CA VAL A 105 -2.25 -2.98 -7.03
C VAL A 105 -1.50 -3.53 -5.81
N HIS A 106 -1.69 -2.91 -4.65
CA HIS A 106 -0.91 -3.20 -3.43
C HIS A 106 0.59 -3.11 -3.71
N GLU A 107 0.97 -1.99 -4.33
CA GLU A 107 2.30 -1.78 -4.87
C GLU A 107 3.37 -1.97 -3.80
N VAL A 108 4.48 -2.58 -4.20
CA VAL A 108 5.62 -2.82 -3.33
C VAL A 108 6.85 -2.16 -3.94
N TRP A 109 7.57 -1.41 -3.12
CA TRP A 109 8.89 -0.90 -3.50
C TRP A 109 9.91 -2.04 -3.52
N LEU A 110 10.40 -2.38 -4.71
CA LEU A 110 11.42 -3.39 -4.90
C LEU A 110 12.79 -2.71 -4.89
N VAL A 111 13.57 -3.00 -3.85
CA VAL A 111 14.93 -2.45 -3.66
C VAL A 111 15.90 -3.02 -4.70
N ARG A 112 16.93 -2.24 -5.05
CA ARG A 112 17.91 -2.53 -6.12
C ARG A 112 18.49 -3.95 -6.10
N ARG A 113 18.86 -4.48 -4.92
CA ARG A 113 19.41 -5.84 -4.80
C ARG A 113 18.45 -6.92 -5.27
N SER A 114 17.15 -6.79 -4.99
CA SER A 114 16.13 -7.74 -5.45
C SER A 114 15.95 -7.73 -6.97
N LEU A 115 16.60 -6.79 -7.68
CA LEU A 115 16.69 -6.72 -9.13
C LEU A 115 18.02 -7.28 -9.68
N GLY A 116 18.88 -7.84 -8.82
CA GLY A 116 20.20 -8.36 -9.21
C GLY A 116 21.27 -7.29 -9.45
N VAL A 117 21.05 -6.06 -8.95
CA VAL A 117 21.94 -4.91 -9.16
C VAL A 117 22.35 -4.34 -7.79
N GLY A 118 23.62 -4.52 -7.37
CA GLY A 118 24.16 -3.92 -6.14
C GLY A 118 25.46 -4.57 -5.62
N GLY A 119 26.30 -3.80 -4.93
CA GLY A 119 27.49 -4.26 -4.20
C GLY A 119 27.22 -4.55 -2.72
N VAL A 120 28.13 -5.25 -2.04
CA VAL A 120 27.98 -5.61 -0.62
C VAL A 120 28.13 -4.35 0.26
N GLY A 121 27.04 -3.92 0.93
CA GLY A 121 27.09 -2.89 1.99
C GLY A 121 26.10 -1.72 1.89
N ASP A 122 25.42 -1.53 0.77
CA ASP A 122 24.63 -0.32 0.44
C ASP A 122 23.09 -0.47 0.56
N ASP A 123 22.65 -1.51 1.30
CA ASP A 123 21.30 -2.09 1.21
C ASP A 123 20.36 -1.76 2.39
N ARG A 124 20.65 -0.72 3.18
CA ARG A 124 19.89 -0.50 4.42
C ARG A 124 18.57 0.22 4.16
N VAL A 125 17.48 -0.34 4.69
CA VAL A 125 16.18 0.33 4.82
C VAL A 125 16.01 0.76 6.28
N GLY A 126 15.81 2.05 6.51
CA GLY A 126 15.53 2.59 7.84
C GLY A 126 14.05 2.49 8.18
N GLU A 127 13.70 2.86 9.41
CA GLU A 127 12.31 2.95 9.86
C GLU A 127 12.11 4.26 10.59
N LEU A 128 11.13 5.04 10.14
CA LEU A 128 10.67 6.24 10.83
C LEU A 128 9.72 5.85 11.96
N LYS A 129 9.59 6.72 12.96
CA LYS A 129 8.78 6.47 14.15
C LYS A 129 7.38 7.05 14.02
N ASN A 130 7.24 8.20 13.36
CA ASN A 130 5.97 8.91 13.29
C ASN A 130 5.10 8.36 12.15
N PRO A 131 3.79 8.18 12.36
CA PRO A 131 2.94 7.57 11.35
C PRO A 131 2.48 8.57 10.30
N LEU A 132 2.29 8.05 9.09
CA LEU A 132 1.44 8.63 8.07
C LEU A 132 -0.03 8.32 8.41
N LEU A 133 -0.88 9.33 8.50
CA LEU A 133 -2.30 9.11 8.79
C LEU A 133 -3.02 8.69 7.51
N HIS A 134 -3.85 7.66 7.57
CA HIS A 134 -4.57 7.15 6.40
C HIS A 134 -6.07 7.03 6.68
N THR A 135 -6.91 7.61 5.81
CA THR A 135 -8.38 7.55 5.94
C THR A 135 -9.02 7.06 4.63
N PRO A 136 -8.79 5.79 4.25
CA PRO A 136 -9.09 5.32 2.90
C PRO A 136 -10.59 5.15 2.60
N HIS A 137 -11.43 5.06 3.63
CA HIS A 137 -12.82 4.64 3.51
C HIS A 137 -13.76 5.60 4.25
N PRO A 138 -14.22 6.68 3.61
CA PRO A 138 -15.15 7.64 4.22
C PRO A 138 -16.54 7.03 4.47
N SER A 139 -16.91 5.97 3.75
CA SER A 139 -18.19 5.26 3.92
C SER A 139 -18.06 3.78 3.57
N ILE A 140 -19.03 2.97 4.01
CA ILE A 140 -19.15 1.55 3.63
C ILE A 140 -19.27 1.39 2.11
N SER A 141 -20.03 2.27 1.44
CA SER A 141 -20.18 2.24 -0.02
C SER A 141 -18.84 2.49 -0.73
N SER A 142 -18.05 3.47 -0.26
CA SER A 142 -16.69 3.72 -0.78
C SER A 142 -15.78 2.51 -0.54
N PHE A 143 -15.88 1.87 0.63
CA PHE A 143 -15.10 0.67 0.94
C PHE A 143 -15.45 -0.49 0.01
N LEU A 144 -16.74 -0.80 -0.17
CA LEU A 144 -17.19 -1.86 -1.08
C LEU A 144 -16.78 -1.60 -2.53
N THR A 145 -16.84 -0.34 -2.97
CA THR A 145 -16.38 0.07 -4.30
C THR A 145 -14.90 -0.24 -4.48
N LYS A 146 -14.04 0.18 -3.52
CA LYS A 146 -12.61 -0.13 -3.53
C LYS A 146 -12.35 -1.64 -3.47
N ILE A 147 -13.07 -2.38 -2.61
CA ILE A 147 -12.96 -3.84 -2.51
C ILE A 147 -13.25 -4.50 -3.85
N ASN A 148 -14.32 -4.11 -4.53
CA ASN A 148 -14.67 -4.68 -5.81
C ASN A 148 -13.60 -4.39 -6.87
N GLN A 149 -13.12 -3.15 -6.96
CA GLN A 149 -12.07 -2.75 -7.90
C GLN A 149 -10.76 -3.50 -7.61
N TYR A 150 -10.27 -3.47 -6.38
CA TYR A 150 -8.95 -4.00 -6.01
C TYR A 150 -8.92 -5.53 -6.06
N SER A 151 -10.02 -6.20 -5.68
CA SER A 151 -10.12 -7.66 -5.83
C SER A 151 -10.13 -8.10 -7.30
N THR A 152 -10.67 -7.29 -8.22
CA THR A 152 -10.57 -7.55 -9.66
C THR A 152 -9.12 -7.42 -10.14
N LEU A 153 -8.44 -6.33 -9.79
CA LEU A 153 -7.04 -6.10 -10.17
C LEU A 153 -6.12 -7.18 -9.60
N GLU A 154 -6.30 -7.56 -8.34
CA GLU A 154 -5.51 -8.61 -7.68
C GLU A 154 -5.78 -9.99 -8.30
N ALA A 155 -7.03 -10.30 -8.65
CA ALA A 155 -7.35 -11.55 -9.35
C ALA A 155 -6.69 -11.59 -10.73
N GLN A 156 -6.75 -10.50 -11.50
CA GLN A 156 -6.11 -10.41 -12.82
C GLN A 156 -4.60 -10.55 -12.70
N TYR A 157 -3.98 -9.89 -11.73
CA TYR A 157 -2.54 -10.01 -11.46
C TYR A 157 -2.16 -11.45 -11.12
N ARG A 158 -2.89 -12.10 -10.19
CA ARG A 158 -2.64 -13.51 -9.84
C ARG A 158 -2.78 -14.45 -11.04
N TYR A 159 -3.75 -14.17 -11.92
CA TYR A 159 -3.93 -14.91 -13.16
C TYR A 159 -2.70 -14.81 -14.07
N THR A 160 -2.14 -13.61 -14.27
CA THR A 160 -0.90 -13.44 -15.08
C THR A 160 0.32 -14.09 -14.43
N GLN A 161 0.33 -14.24 -13.10
CA GLN A 161 1.36 -15.00 -12.38
C GLN A 161 1.13 -16.53 -12.41
N GLY A 162 0.13 -17.04 -13.14
CA GLY A 162 -0.16 -18.47 -13.23
C GLY A 162 -0.81 -19.07 -11.98
N VAL A 163 -1.22 -18.25 -11.01
CA VAL A 163 -1.82 -18.74 -9.76
C VAL A 163 -3.20 -19.32 -10.04
N LYS A 164 -3.42 -20.56 -9.63
CA LYS A 164 -4.72 -21.24 -9.72
C LYS A 164 -5.60 -20.99 -8.48
N SER A 165 -6.90 -20.90 -8.70
CA SER A 165 -7.92 -20.89 -7.64
C SER A 165 -8.68 -22.22 -7.60
N SER A 166 -9.39 -22.48 -6.50
CA SER A 166 -10.21 -23.68 -6.29
C SER A 166 -11.32 -23.38 -5.28
N LEU A 167 -12.35 -24.22 -5.23
CA LEU A 167 -13.45 -24.08 -4.24
C LEU A 167 -12.91 -24.04 -2.80
N PHE A 168 -11.89 -24.85 -2.50
CA PHE A 168 -11.19 -24.81 -1.22
C PHE A 168 -10.64 -23.41 -0.90
N LYS A 169 -9.93 -22.78 -1.85
CA LYS A 169 -9.39 -21.43 -1.63
C LYS A 169 -10.48 -20.39 -1.46
N ILE A 170 -11.56 -20.49 -2.23
CA ILE A 170 -12.72 -19.60 -2.15
C ILE A 170 -13.36 -19.62 -0.75
N LEU A 171 -13.49 -20.80 -0.13
CA LEU A 171 -14.15 -20.94 1.18
C LEU A 171 -13.19 -20.72 2.36
N VAL A 172 -11.99 -21.30 2.30
CA VAL A 172 -11.09 -21.35 3.45
C VAL A 172 -10.30 -20.06 3.65
N TYR A 173 -9.80 -19.44 2.59
CA TYR A 173 -8.94 -18.24 2.74
C TYR A 173 -9.69 -17.04 3.34
N PRO A 174 -10.93 -16.72 2.94
CA PRO A 174 -11.69 -15.64 3.58
C PRO A 174 -11.93 -15.91 5.06
N LEU A 175 -12.33 -17.13 5.43
CA LEU A 175 -12.56 -17.50 6.83
C LEU A 175 -11.26 -17.42 7.65
N ALA A 176 -10.15 -17.94 7.11
CA ALA A 176 -8.84 -17.83 7.73
C ALA A 176 -8.42 -16.36 7.87
N LYS A 177 -8.66 -15.52 6.86
CA LYS A 177 -8.35 -14.09 6.90
C LYS A 177 -9.16 -13.35 7.96
N PHE A 178 -10.45 -13.66 8.11
CA PHE A 178 -11.27 -13.13 9.19
C PHE A 178 -10.71 -13.53 10.56
N LYS A 179 -10.45 -14.83 10.80
CA LYS A 179 -9.91 -15.30 12.08
C LYS A 179 -8.55 -14.66 12.39
N LEU A 180 -7.68 -14.58 11.39
CA LEU A 180 -6.38 -13.92 11.52
C LEU A 180 -6.54 -12.45 11.94
N ASN A 181 -7.34 -11.68 11.23
CA ASN A 181 -7.47 -10.25 11.48
C ASN A 181 -8.26 -9.94 12.75
N TYR A 182 -9.35 -10.67 13.01
CA TYR A 182 -10.23 -10.38 14.14
C TYR A 182 -9.71 -10.99 15.44
N LEU A 183 -9.32 -12.28 15.45
CA LEU A 183 -8.95 -13.00 16.68
C LEU A 183 -7.45 -12.93 16.94
N PHE A 184 -6.62 -13.38 16.00
CA PHE A 184 -5.18 -13.55 16.23
C PHE A 184 -4.39 -12.23 16.20
N ARG A 185 -4.88 -11.25 15.45
CA ARG A 185 -4.35 -9.88 15.44
C ARG A 185 -5.16 -8.95 16.33
N PHE A 186 -6.00 -9.50 17.20
CA PHE A 186 -6.79 -8.78 18.20
C PHE A 186 -7.65 -7.64 17.63
N GLY A 187 -8.10 -7.74 16.38
CA GLY A 187 -8.96 -6.72 15.76
C GLY A 187 -10.24 -6.42 16.55
N PHE A 188 -10.70 -7.36 17.39
CA PHE A 188 -11.82 -7.11 18.31
C PHE A 188 -11.54 -6.00 19.35
N LEU A 189 -10.28 -5.69 19.66
CA LEU A 189 -9.90 -4.60 20.57
C LEU A 189 -10.17 -3.21 19.98
N ASP A 190 -10.29 -3.10 18.67
CA ASP A 190 -10.71 -1.85 17.99
C ASP A 190 -12.25 -1.71 17.97
N GLY A 191 -13.00 -2.59 18.63
CA GLY A 191 -14.46 -2.57 18.73
C GLY A 191 -15.17 -2.82 17.40
N VAL A 192 -16.28 -2.10 17.18
CA VAL A 192 -17.10 -2.23 15.95
C VAL A 192 -16.30 -1.91 14.68
N PRO A 193 -15.48 -0.84 14.61
CA PRO A 193 -14.58 -0.60 13.46
C PRO A 193 -13.68 -1.80 13.14
N GLY A 194 -13.08 -2.44 14.14
CA GLY A 194 -12.23 -3.61 13.96
C GLY A 194 -12.98 -4.82 13.39
N ALA A 195 -14.22 -5.06 13.84
CA ALA A 195 -15.09 -6.09 13.29
C ALA A 195 -15.44 -5.82 11.81
N ILE A 196 -15.83 -4.58 11.48
CA ILE A 196 -16.15 -4.16 10.12
C ILE A 196 -14.93 -4.38 9.21
N MET A 197 -13.74 -3.93 9.64
CA MET A 197 -12.50 -4.10 8.88
C MET A 197 -12.19 -5.58 8.63
N ALA A 198 -12.31 -6.44 9.65
CA ALA A 198 -12.04 -7.86 9.49
C ALA A 198 -13.01 -8.53 8.49
N ILE A 199 -14.30 -8.18 8.53
CA ILE A 199 -15.32 -8.69 7.58
C ILE A 199 -15.02 -8.19 6.17
N MET A 200 -14.75 -6.89 6.01
CA MET A 200 -14.46 -6.27 4.73
C MET A 200 -13.22 -6.87 4.06
N MET A 201 -12.15 -7.07 4.83
CA MET A 201 -10.92 -7.68 4.31
C MET A 201 -11.08 -9.18 4.01
N SER A 202 -11.93 -9.88 4.75
CA SER A 202 -12.35 -11.25 4.41
C SER A 202 -13.13 -11.28 3.10
N PHE A 203 -14.09 -10.36 2.92
CA PHE A 203 -14.87 -10.25 1.69
C PHE A 203 -14.02 -9.89 0.48
N HIS A 204 -13.02 -9.02 0.64
CA HIS A 204 -12.01 -8.78 -0.39
C HIS A 204 -11.26 -10.06 -0.78
N SER A 205 -10.85 -10.88 0.19
CA SER A 205 -10.21 -12.18 -0.08
C SER A 205 -11.16 -13.12 -0.84
N TYR A 206 -12.43 -13.20 -0.42
CA TYR A 206 -13.44 -14.01 -1.09
C TYR A 206 -13.58 -13.61 -2.57
N LEU A 207 -13.81 -12.32 -2.83
CA LEU A 207 -13.97 -11.83 -4.20
C LEU A 207 -12.71 -12.07 -5.04
N THR A 208 -11.51 -11.92 -4.46
CA THR A 208 -10.25 -12.17 -5.17
C THR A 208 -10.16 -13.62 -5.65
N TRP A 209 -10.39 -14.59 -4.76
CA TRP A 209 -10.31 -16.01 -5.10
C TRP A 209 -11.42 -16.46 -6.06
N THR A 210 -12.63 -15.92 -5.89
CA THR A 210 -13.77 -16.21 -6.78
C THR A 210 -13.55 -15.65 -8.18
N LYS A 211 -13.14 -14.39 -8.31
CA LYS A 211 -12.83 -13.78 -9.61
C LYS A 211 -11.68 -14.50 -10.30
N LEU A 212 -10.64 -14.87 -9.56
CA LEU A 212 -9.52 -15.66 -10.10
C LEU A 212 -9.98 -17.04 -10.59
N TYR A 213 -10.87 -17.71 -9.86
CA TYR A 213 -11.44 -18.98 -10.29
C TYR A 213 -12.19 -18.83 -11.61
N LEU A 214 -13.04 -17.80 -11.72
CA LEU A 214 -13.80 -17.52 -12.93
C LEU A 214 -12.87 -17.21 -14.11
N LEU A 215 -11.77 -16.48 -13.93
CA LEU A 215 -10.80 -16.22 -15.01
C LEU A 215 -10.24 -17.51 -15.63
N TRP A 216 -10.00 -18.55 -14.83
CA TRP A 216 -9.52 -19.86 -15.32
C TRP A 216 -10.61 -20.75 -15.94
N HIS A 217 -11.90 -20.43 -15.70
CA HIS A 217 -13.05 -21.24 -16.13
C HIS A 217 -14.00 -20.47 -17.06
N LYS A 218 -13.55 -19.32 -17.61
CA LYS A 218 -14.23 -18.68 -18.73
C LYS A 218 -14.13 -19.61 -19.93
N LYS A 219 -15.28 -19.99 -20.47
CA LYS A 219 -15.38 -20.64 -21.79
C LYS A 219 -15.11 -19.62 -22.88
#